data_AF-A0A4Y2DVU1-F1
#
_entry.id   AF-A0A4Y2DVU1-F1
#
_cell.length_a   1.000
_cell.length_b   1.000
_cell.length_c   1.000
_cell.angle_alpha   90.00
_cell.angle_beta   90.00
_cell.angle_gamma   90.00
#
_symmetry.space_group_name_H-M   'P 1'
#
loop_
_entity.id
_entity.type
_entity.pdbx_description
1 polymer ?
#
loop_
_entity_poly.entity_id
_entity_poly.type
_entity_poly.pdbx_seq_one_letter_code
_entity_poly.pdbx_strand_id
1 'polypeptide(L)'
;MLSKVKVQIKELLPCSVKCSVTTSLPRANGQIERINQTIISVLSKLSLENPNKWYKFTNELQQTINYTYQRSIDTTPFELLFGTKMNTGGLDKLKEMVEAEFQANFEAQREELRKHAKQQIFKKKTGRRTI
;
A
#
# COMPACT_ATOMS: atom_id res chain seq x y z
N MET A 1 -16.57 -11.07 4.44
CA MET A 1 -16.15 -10.45 5.72
C MET A 1 -14.95 -9.51 5.56
N LEU A 2 -13.88 -9.92 4.87
CA LEU A 2 -12.76 -9.04 4.48
C LEU A 2 -13.20 -7.73 3.81
N SER A 3 -14.29 -7.76 3.02
CA SER A 3 -14.87 -6.57 2.39
C SER A 3 -15.42 -5.55 3.39
N LYS A 4 -16.04 -5.96 4.50
CA LYS A 4 -16.60 -5.04 5.50
C LYS A 4 -15.51 -4.30 6.26
N VAL A 5 -14.43 -4.99 6.64
CA VAL A 5 -13.26 -4.36 7.28
C VAL A 5 -12.56 -3.41 6.32
N LYS A 6 -12.34 -3.82 5.06
CA LYS A 6 -11.75 -2.94 4.04
C LYS A 6 -12.58 -1.68 3.81
N VAL A 7 -13.92 -1.79 3.77
CA VAL A 7 -14.83 -0.65 3.63
C VAL A 7 -14.75 0.25 4.88
N GLN A 8 -14.87 -0.33 6.08
CA GLN A 8 -14.83 0.42 7.33
C GLN A 8 -13.49 1.13 7.57
N ILE A 9 -12.36 0.50 7.26
CA ILE A 9 -11.02 1.13 7.37
C ILE A 9 -10.85 2.21 6.29
N LYS A 10 -11.39 2.02 5.09
CA LYS A 10 -11.33 3.03 4.00
C LYS A 10 -12.19 4.26 4.32
N GLU A 11 -13.31 4.08 5.00
CA GLU A 11 -14.15 5.18 5.52
C GLU A 11 -13.49 5.94 6.69
N LEU A 12 -12.68 5.23 7.50
CA LEU A 12 -11.96 5.79 8.66
C LEU A 12 -10.53 6.25 8.36
N LEU A 13 -10.08 6.15 7.11
CA LEU A 13 -8.90 6.84 6.58
C LEU A 13 -9.31 8.07 5.77
N PRO A 14 -10.08 9.05 6.31
CA PRO A 14 -10.16 10.33 5.65
C PRO A 14 -8.73 10.89 5.70
N CYS A 15 -8.13 11.05 4.53
CA CYS A 15 -6.95 11.88 4.36
C CYS A 15 -7.35 13.32 4.72
N SER A 16 -7.37 13.62 6.02
CA SER A 16 -7.34 14.99 6.56
C SER A 16 -5.93 15.28 7.05
N VAL A 17 -4.95 14.98 6.20
CA VAL A 17 -3.75 15.81 6.17
C VAL A 17 -4.17 16.95 5.28
N LYS A 18 -4.18 18.17 5.81
CA LYS A 18 -4.49 19.41 5.08
C LYS A 18 -3.35 19.66 4.08
N CYS A 19 -3.30 18.84 3.04
CA CYS A 19 -2.52 19.09 1.85
C CYS A 19 -3.19 20.27 1.16
N SER A 20 -2.42 21.31 0.83
CA SER A 20 -2.85 22.35 -0.09
C SER A 20 -2.96 21.73 -1.49
N VAL A 21 -3.96 20.87 -1.69
CA VAL A 21 -4.41 20.41 -3.00
C VAL A 21 -5.69 21.17 -3.29
N THR A 22 -5.68 21.89 -4.40
CA THR A 22 -6.87 22.57 -4.94
C THR A 22 -8.03 21.57 -4.98
N THR A 23 -9.12 21.91 -4.29
CA THR A 23 -10.38 21.15 -4.28
C THR A 23 -10.82 20.90 -5.72
N SER A 24 -10.57 19.69 -6.25
CA SER A 24 -10.90 19.17 -7.59
C SER A 24 -9.74 18.46 -8.31
N LEU A 25 -8.51 18.50 -7.78
CA LEU A 25 -7.37 17.84 -8.42
C LEU A 25 -6.87 16.66 -7.57
N PRO A 26 -7.27 15.41 -7.87
CA PRO A 26 -6.62 14.23 -7.34
C PRO A 26 -5.28 14.07 -8.07
N ARG A 27 -4.34 15.02 -7.86
CA ARG A 27 -2.93 14.80 -8.20
C ARG A 27 -2.39 13.88 -7.11
N ALA A 28 -2.88 12.65 -7.22
CA ALA A 28 -2.73 11.50 -6.36
C ALA A 28 -1.29 11.43 -5.87
N ASN A 29 -1.10 11.58 -4.57
CA ASN A 29 0.18 11.25 -3.97
C ASN A 29 0.32 9.73 -4.01
N GLY A 30 0.67 9.16 -5.17
CA GLY A 30 0.67 7.72 -5.38
C GLY A 30 1.58 6.95 -4.42
N GLN A 31 2.47 7.63 -3.70
CA GLN A 31 3.20 7.05 -2.57
C GLN A 31 2.29 6.82 -1.36
N ILE A 32 1.47 7.80 -0.94
CA ILE A 32 0.54 7.63 0.18
C ILE A 32 -0.53 6.59 -0.15
N GLU A 33 -1.01 6.57 -1.38
CA GLU A 33 -2.04 5.60 -1.80
C GLU A 33 -1.52 4.17 -1.74
N ARG A 34 -0.27 3.93 -2.15
CA ARG A 34 0.39 2.62 -2.04
C ARG A 34 0.56 2.18 -0.60
N ILE A 35 1.00 3.09 0.28
CA ILE A 35 1.14 2.79 1.71
C ILE A 35 -0.22 2.48 2.33
N ASN A 36 -1.25 3.27 2.01
CA ASN A 36 -2.61 3.05 2.50
C ASN A 36 -3.18 1.70 2.03
N GLN A 37 -2.91 1.28 0.78
CA GLN A 37 -3.29 -0.03 0.28
C GLN A 37 -2.63 -1.16 1.09
N THR A 38 -1.33 -1.06 1.36
CA THR A 38 -0.61 -2.04 2.19
C THR A 38 -1.18 -2.07 3.61
N ILE A 39 -1.42 -0.90 4.24
CA ILE A 39 -2.02 -0.81 5.58
C ILE A 39 -3.35 -1.55 5.63
N ILE A 40 -4.25 -1.26 4.68
CA ILE A 40 -5.56 -1.89 4.61
C ILE A 40 -5.43 -3.40 4.42
N SER A 41 -4.51 -3.85 3.57
CA SER A 41 -4.31 -5.28 3.29
C SER A 41 -3.81 -6.04 4.53
N VAL A 42 -2.79 -5.51 5.20
CA VAL A 42 -2.20 -6.12 6.40
C VAL A 42 -3.20 -6.13 7.55
N LEU A 43 -3.88 -5.01 7.82
CA LEU A 43 -4.93 -4.95 8.85
C LEU A 43 -6.05 -5.96 8.56
N SER A 44 -6.47 -6.07 7.31
CA SER A 44 -7.51 -7.03 6.92
C SER A 44 -7.10 -8.48 7.19
N LYS A 45 -5.81 -8.82 7.03
CA LYS A 45 -5.28 -10.15 7.34
C LYS A 45 -5.18 -10.40 8.85
N LEU A 46 -4.74 -9.41 9.62
CA LEU A 46 -4.62 -9.52 11.08
C LEU A 46 -5.98 -9.56 11.79
N SER A 47 -6.97 -8.85 11.27
CA SER A 47 -8.32 -8.80 11.84
C SER A 47 -9.27 -9.88 11.30
N LEU A 48 -8.74 -10.96 10.72
CA LEU A 48 -9.57 -12.06 10.17
C LEU A 48 -10.47 -12.69 11.24
N GLU A 49 -9.91 -12.90 12.44
CA GLU A 49 -10.62 -13.53 13.57
C GLU A 49 -11.59 -12.56 14.26
N ASN A 50 -11.21 -11.28 14.37
CA ASN A 50 -11.98 -10.27 15.09
C ASN A 50 -12.01 -8.92 14.32
N PRO A 51 -12.94 -8.76 13.38
CA PRO A 51 -13.08 -7.57 12.54
C PRO A 51 -13.17 -6.25 13.32
N ASN A 52 -13.82 -6.25 14.48
CA ASN A 52 -14.08 -5.03 15.26
C ASN A 52 -12.86 -4.55 16.07
N LYS A 53 -11.79 -5.34 16.15
CA LYS A 53 -10.60 -5.07 16.98
C LYS A 53 -9.35 -4.72 16.16
N TRP A 54 -9.54 -4.31 14.90
CA TRP A 54 -8.43 -3.95 14.01
C TRP A 54 -7.52 -2.84 14.57
N TYR A 55 -8.09 -1.92 15.36
CA TYR A 55 -7.38 -0.78 15.97
C TYR A 55 -6.23 -1.20 16.91
N LYS A 56 -6.28 -2.42 17.47
CA LYS A 56 -5.23 -2.93 18.34
C LYS A 56 -3.91 -3.15 17.60
N PHE A 57 -3.98 -3.49 16.32
CA PHE A 57 -2.81 -3.78 15.48
C PHE A 57 -2.22 -2.52 14.83
N THR A 58 -2.88 -1.37 14.94
CA THR A 58 -2.45 -0.12 14.28
C THR A 58 -1.08 0.35 14.76
N ASN A 59 -0.80 0.28 16.07
CA ASN A 59 0.48 0.75 16.62
C ASN A 59 1.64 -0.12 16.14
N GLU A 60 1.50 -1.45 16.22
CA GLU A 60 2.50 -2.40 15.75
C GLU A 60 2.73 -2.27 14.23
N LEU A 61 1.66 -2.07 13.47
CA LEU A 61 1.75 -1.86 12.01
C LEU A 61 2.46 -0.55 11.66
N GLN A 62 2.15 0.54 12.37
CA GLN A 62 2.81 1.83 12.16
C GLN A 62 4.32 1.73 12.42
N GLN A 63 4.70 1.08 13.52
CA GLN A 63 6.11 0.82 13.84
C GLN A 63 6.77 -0.04 12.76
N THR A 64 6.09 -1.10 12.32
CA THR A 64 6.58 -1.99 11.27
C THR A 64 6.82 -1.23 9.96
N ILE A 65 5.88 -0.38 9.53
CA ILE A 65 6.03 0.41 8.30
C ILE A 65 7.19 1.40 8.42
N ASN A 66 7.34 2.06 9.56
CA ASN A 66 8.45 3.00 9.79
C ASN A 66 9.82 2.30 9.83
N TYR A 67 9.85 1.04 10.25
CA TYR A 67 11.05 0.21 10.29
C TYR A 67 11.32 -0.55 8.98
N THR A 68 10.33 -0.67 8.10
CA THR A 68 10.52 -1.43 6.85
C THR A 68 11.31 -0.59 5.87
N TYR A 69 12.28 -1.22 5.22
CA TYR A 69 13.10 -0.57 4.20
C TYR A 69 12.25 -0.20 2.99
N GLN A 70 12.42 1.04 2.52
CA GLN A 70 11.66 1.57 1.41
C GLN A 70 12.60 1.95 0.24
N ARG A 71 12.42 1.25 -0.89
CA ARG A 71 13.28 1.39 -2.09
C ARG A 71 13.36 2.81 -2.65
N SER A 72 12.29 3.61 -2.50
CA SER A 72 12.27 4.97 -3.04
C SER A 72 13.14 5.96 -2.27
N ILE A 73 13.45 5.67 -1.01
CA ILE A 73 14.29 6.50 -0.13
C ILE A 73 15.63 5.84 0.20
N ASP A 74 15.82 4.58 -0.22
CA ASP A 74 17.01 3.77 0.04
C ASP A 74 17.39 3.64 1.53
N THR A 75 16.40 3.75 2.42
CA THR A 75 16.54 3.61 3.88
C THR A 75 15.18 3.28 4.50
N THR A 76 15.11 3.18 5.82
CA THR A 76 13.85 3.09 6.56
C THR A 76 13.34 4.50 6.89
N PRO A 77 12.02 4.76 6.86
CA PRO A 77 11.49 6.07 7.28
C PRO A 77 11.92 6.48 8.70
N PHE A 78 12.10 5.52 9.60
CA PHE A 78 12.59 5.76 10.96
C PHE A 78 14.05 6.23 10.97
N GLU A 79 14.94 5.53 10.27
CA GLU A 79 16.35 5.95 10.16
C GLU A 79 16.47 7.32 9.47
N LEU A 80 15.63 7.59 8.46
CA LEU A 80 15.60 8.88 7.79
C LEU A 80 15.21 10.02 8.75
N LEU A 81 14.28 9.77 9.67
CA LEU A 81 13.76 10.79 10.59
C LEU A 81 14.66 11.00 11.82
N PHE A 82 15.22 9.92 12.37
CA PHE A 82 15.95 9.94 13.64
C PHE A 82 17.46 9.69 13.51
N GLY A 83 17.96 9.32 12.33
CA GLY A 83 19.37 9.01 12.09
C GLY A 83 19.87 7.77 12.83
N THR A 84 19.00 6.97 13.42
CA THR A 84 19.33 5.80 14.23
C THR A 84 18.48 4.60 13.83
N LYS A 85 19.01 3.39 14.07
CA LYS A 85 18.27 2.15 13.80
C LYS A 85 17.22 1.92 14.87
N MET A 86 16.02 1.50 14.45
CA MET A 86 14.94 1.17 15.39
C MET A 86 15.23 -0.16 16.09
N ASN A 87 15.04 -0.21 17.42
CA ASN A 87 15.09 -1.48 18.16
C ASN A 87 13.73 -2.19 18.08
N THR A 88 13.62 -3.18 17.22
CA THR A 88 12.38 -3.93 16.99
C THR A 88 12.36 -5.24 17.76
N GLY A 89 12.03 -5.17 19.05
CA GLY A 89 11.89 -6.34 19.93
C GLY A 89 10.64 -7.18 19.63
N GLY A 90 10.58 -7.83 18.47
CA GLY A 90 9.54 -8.83 18.13
C GLY A 90 8.62 -8.48 16.95
N LEU A 91 8.95 -7.47 16.13
CA LEU A 91 8.15 -7.11 14.95
C LEU A 91 8.43 -7.95 13.69
N ASP A 92 9.29 -8.97 13.79
CA ASP A 92 9.78 -9.73 12.63
C ASP A 92 8.65 -10.38 11.82
N LYS A 93 7.64 -10.94 12.51
CA LYS A 93 6.48 -11.57 11.85
C LYS A 93 5.64 -10.57 11.06
N LEU A 94 5.40 -9.38 11.63
CA LEU A 94 4.66 -8.32 10.95
C LEU A 94 5.47 -7.73 9.80
N LYS A 95 6.78 -7.61 9.97
CA LYS A 95 7.70 -7.16 8.93
C LYS A 95 7.63 -8.06 7.70
N GLU A 96 7.71 -9.38 7.89
CA GLU A 96 7.59 -10.35 6.80
C GLU A 96 6.24 -10.22 6.07
N MET A 97 5.14 -10.07 6.82
CA MET A 97 3.82 -9.86 6.22
C MET A 97 3.73 -8.57 5.39
N VAL A 98 4.32 -7.48 5.88
CA VAL A 98 4.34 -6.17 5.20
C VAL A 98 5.22 -6.23 3.94
N GLU A 99 6.39 -6.84 4.02
CA GLU A 99 7.30 -7.03 2.88
C GLU A 99 6.67 -7.90 1.78
N ALA A 100 5.98 -8.97 2.17
CA ALA A 100 5.24 -9.82 1.24
C ALA A 100 4.13 -9.05 0.51
N GLU A 101 3.41 -8.16 1.21
CA GLU A 101 2.40 -7.30 0.61
C GLU A 101 3.01 -6.26 -0.34
N PHE A 102 4.16 -5.69 -0.01
CA PHE A 102 4.87 -4.79 -0.92
C PHE A 102 5.27 -5.49 -2.21
N GLN A 103 5.79 -6.71 -2.11
CA GLN A 103 6.17 -7.51 -3.28
C GLN A 103 4.94 -7.90 -4.13
N ALA A 104 3.85 -8.34 -3.49
CA ALA A 104 2.61 -8.68 -4.18
C ALA A 104 2.00 -7.48 -4.91
N ASN A 105 1.98 -6.30 -4.27
CA ASN A 105 1.49 -5.07 -4.89
C ASN A 105 2.35 -4.67 -6.10
N PHE A 106 3.67 -4.81 -6.00
CA PHE A 106 4.58 -4.53 -7.11
C PHE A 106 4.35 -5.47 -8.31
N GLU A 107 4.15 -6.77 -8.05
CA GLU A 107 3.87 -7.76 -9.08
C GLU A 107 2.52 -7.53 -9.76
N ALA A 108 1.47 -7.24 -8.97
CA ALA A 108 0.14 -6.93 -9.49
C ALA A 108 0.16 -5.71 -10.43
N GLN A 109 0.86 -4.63 -10.04
CA GLN A 109 1.03 -3.43 -10.88
C GLN A 109 1.73 -3.77 -12.19
N ARG A 110 2.78 -4.61 -12.16
CA ARG A 110 3.48 -5.04 -13.37
C ARG A 110 2.61 -5.92 -14.27
N GLU A 111 1.79 -6.79 -13.68
CA GLU A 111 0.87 -7.63 -14.46
C GLU A 111 -0.19 -6.78 -15.16
N GLU A 112 -0.74 -5.78 -14.47
CA GLU A 112 -1.69 -4.83 -15.05
C GLU A 112 -1.07 -4.04 -16.21
N LEU A 113 0.15 -3.52 -16.03
CA LEU A 113 0.93 -2.88 -17.09
C LEU A 113 1.12 -3.79 -18.31
N ARG A 114 1.45 -5.06 -18.09
CA ARG A 114 1.60 -6.06 -19.17
C ARG A 114 0.26 -6.33 -19.87
N LYS A 115 -0.84 -6.46 -19.13
CA LYS A 115 -2.19 -6.65 -19.70
C LYS A 115 -2.58 -5.45 -20.56
N HIS A 116 -2.38 -4.23 -20.07
CA HIS A 116 -2.65 -3.02 -20.81
C HIS A 116 -1.80 -2.93 -22.09
N ALA A 117 -0.49 -3.18 -22.00
CA ALA A 117 0.40 -3.19 -23.17
C ALA A 117 -0.05 -4.23 -24.23
N LYS A 118 -0.43 -5.45 -23.80
CA LYS A 118 -0.98 -6.48 -24.70
C LYS A 118 -2.23 -6.01 -25.43
N GLN A 119 -3.17 -5.36 -24.73
CA GLN A 119 -4.39 -4.83 -25.33
C GLN A 119 -4.09 -3.72 -26.36
N GLN A 120 -3.16 -2.82 -26.06
CA GLN A 120 -2.79 -1.73 -26.97
C GLN A 120 -2.10 -2.26 -28.24
N ILE A 121 -1.22 -3.25 -28.10
CA ILE A 121 -0.58 -3.92 -29.24
C ILE A 121 -1.63 -4.64 -30.10
N PHE A 122 -2.60 -5.32 -29.49
CA PHE A 122 -3.69 -5.98 -30.20
C PHE A 122 -4.53 -4.97 -31.01
N LYS A 123 -4.97 -3.87 -30.39
CA LYS A 123 -5.73 -2.80 -31.07
C LYS A 123 -5.00 -2.26 -32.30
N LYS A 124 -3.69 -1.97 -32.19
CA LYS A 124 -2.88 -1.48 -33.33
C LYS A 124 -2.74 -2.52 -34.45
N LYS A 125 -2.63 -3.81 -34.12
CA LYS A 125 -2.53 -4.89 -35.12
C LYS A 125 -3.84 -5.09 -35.87
N THR A 126 -4.97 -5.05 -35.19
CA THR A 126 -6.29 -5.24 -35.81
C THR A 126 -6.69 -4.06 -36.69
N GLY A 127 -6.41 -2.82 -36.26
CA GLY A 127 -6.69 -1.62 -37.05
C GLY A 127 -5.83 -1.48 -38.32
N ARG A 128 -4.68 -2.16 -38.41
CA ARG A 128 -3.83 -2.20 -39.64
C ARG A 128 -4.28 -3.24 -40.68
N ARG A 129 -5.15 -4.19 -40.32
CA ARG A 129 -5.60 -5.25 -41.25
C ARG A 129 -6.86 -4.89 -42.03
N THR A 130 -7.53 -3.79 -41.67
CA THR A 130 -8.77 -3.31 -42.29
C THR A 130 -8.55 -2.23 -43.36
N ILE A 131 -7.35 -2.18 -43.94
CA ILE A 131 -6.99 -1.32 -45.09
C ILE A 131 -6.42 -2.20 -46.20
#